data_AF-A0A2H0DB21-F1
#
_entry.id   AF-A0A2H0DB21-F1
#
_cell.length_a   1.000
_cell.length_b   1.000
_cell.length_c   1.000
_cell.angle_alpha   90.00
_cell.angle_beta   90.00
_cell.angle_gamma   90.00
#
_symmetry.space_group_name_H-M   'P 1'
#
loop_
_entity.id
_entity.type
_entity.pdbx_description
1 polymer ?
#
loop_
_entity_poly.entity_id
_entity_poly.type
_entity_poly.pdbx_seq_one_letter_code
_entity_poly.pdbx_strand_id
1 'polypeptide(L)'
;MVQAEYELQLKVWEKVAVNKQMYMNAVTETLGLEAECDKDELVAKLKLNIQQAKAAKERVARAEAETKAAISDMEKRMDAAIKAQKLADTQKEQALAAQESAEKSLVAGKEANAIELKKLIVQLAESKKSIKVIHTALADTPENVVKKLKSLKKEKFDESTARKKAEEDANRLRKEKKDLEAAAKNNEVALENAIKLAKMYRELHQQAQSEHKQLLKLSENAEKLEEIPALDTSLLETIEVLAPKSEESTDEDVKGKRAKKAKK
;
A
#
# COMPACT_ATOMS: atom_id res chain seq x y z
N MET A 1 -26.18 -81.90 118.67
CA MET A 1 -25.45 -80.93 117.81
C MET A 1 -24.43 -81.60 116.91
N VAL A 2 -23.61 -82.55 117.40
CA VAL A 2 -22.57 -83.24 116.61
C VAL A 2 -23.07 -84.02 115.38
N GLN A 3 -24.27 -84.61 115.43
CA GLN A 3 -24.79 -85.47 114.36
C GLN A 3 -25.32 -84.69 113.14
N ALA A 4 -25.95 -83.53 113.37
CA ALA A 4 -26.42 -82.65 112.30
C ALA A 4 -25.27 -81.98 111.53
N GLU A 5 -24.16 -81.68 112.21
CA GLU A 5 -22.94 -81.17 111.57
C GLU A 5 -22.27 -82.23 110.69
N TYR A 6 -22.26 -83.50 111.12
CA TYR A 6 -21.73 -84.62 110.35
C TYR A 6 -22.53 -84.88 109.06
N GLU A 7 -23.87 -84.87 109.14
CA GLU A 7 -24.74 -85.01 107.96
C GLU A 7 -24.59 -83.86 106.97
N LEU A 8 -24.41 -82.63 107.46
CA LEU A 8 -24.13 -81.48 106.62
C LEU A 8 -22.78 -81.63 105.90
N GLN A 9 -21.74 -82.06 106.59
CA GLN A 9 -20.44 -82.36 105.98
C GLN A 9 -20.58 -83.43 104.90
N LEU A 10 -21.32 -84.50 105.15
CA LEU A 10 -21.51 -85.59 104.21
C LEU A 10 -22.21 -85.13 102.92
N LYS A 11 -23.27 -84.31 103.03
CA LYS A 11 -23.92 -83.67 101.87
C LYS A 11 -23.00 -82.73 101.10
N VAL A 12 -22.10 -82.02 101.79
CA VAL A 12 -21.09 -81.17 101.15
C VAL A 12 -20.11 -82.05 100.37
N TRP A 13 -19.62 -83.15 100.95
CA TRP A 13 -18.74 -84.11 100.28
C TRP A 13 -19.39 -84.77 99.07
N GLU A 14 -20.66 -85.17 99.18
CA GLU A 14 -21.44 -85.72 98.06
C GLU A 14 -21.55 -84.71 96.91
N LYS A 15 -21.93 -83.46 97.20
CA LYS A 15 -22.00 -82.41 96.18
C LYS A 15 -20.64 -82.14 95.54
N VAL A 16 -19.57 -82.12 96.34
CA VAL A 16 -18.20 -81.95 95.83
C VAL A 16 -17.80 -83.12 94.94
N ALA A 17 -18.14 -84.36 95.32
CA ALA A 17 -17.84 -85.56 94.54
C ALA A 17 -18.61 -85.58 93.21
N VAL A 18 -19.91 -85.27 93.23
CA VAL A 18 -20.75 -85.17 92.02
C VAL A 18 -20.24 -84.08 91.09
N ASN A 19 -19.95 -82.88 91.62
CA ASN A 19 -19.39 -81.79 90.81
C ASN A 19 -18.04 -82.19 90.21
N LYS A 20 -17.16 -82.83 90.99
CA LYS A 20 -15.88 -83.33 90.48
C LYS A 20 -16.06 -84.35 89.37
N GLN A 21 -16.97 -85.32 89.52
CA GLN A 21 -17.25 -86.33 88.50
C GLN A 21 -17.81 -85.69 87.22
N MET A 22 -18.72 -84.73 87.37
CA MET A 22 -19.25 -83.96 86.23
C MET A 22 -18.15 -83.19 85.49
N TYR A 23 -17.25 -82.50 86.22
CA TYR A 23 -16.11 -81.81 85.61
C TYR A 23 -15.14 -82.76 84.93
N MET A 24 -14.84 -83.90 85.56
CA MET A 24 -13.97 -84.91 84.97
C MET A 24 -14.57 -85.45 83.67
N ASN A 25 -15.84 -85.84 83.66
CA ASN A 25 -16.52 -86.32 82.46
C ASN A 25 -16.51 -85.27 81.33
N ALA A 26 -16.84 -84.01 81.64
CA ALA A 26 -16.84 -82.93 80.65
C ALA A 26 -15.44 -82.65 80.09
N VAL A 27 -14.40 -82.69 80.92
CA VAL A 27 -13.01 -82.50 80.48
C VAL A 27 -12.56 -83.68 79.63
N THR A 28 -12.85 -84.91 80.05
CA THR A 28 -12.53 -86.15 79.32
C THR A 28 -13.21 -86.16 77.96
N GLU A 29 -14.50 -85.79 77.87
CA GLU A 29 -15.25 -85.65 76.62
C GLU A 29 -14.64 -84.55 75.71
N THR A 30 -14.31 -83.38 76.26
CA THR A 30 -13.71 -82.27 75.51
C THR A 30 -12.32 -82.60 74.96
N LEU A 31 -11.55 -83.42 75.69
CA LEU A 31 -10.21 -83.86 75.28
C LEU A 31 -10.22 -85.12 74.42
N GLY A 32 -11.39 -85.75 74.23
CA GLY A 32 -11.55 -87.01 73.51
C GLY A 32 -10.86 -88.19 74.19
N LEU A 33 -10.84 -88.21 75.53
CA LEU A 33 -10.29 -89.29 76.35
C LEU A 33 -11.37 -90.33 76.69
N GLU A 34 -10.96 -91.56 77.00
CA GLU A 34 -11.87 -92.62 77.48
C GLU A 34 -12.31 -92.36 78.92
N ALA A 35 -13.50 -92.86 79.30
CA ALA A 35 -14.10 -92.63 80.63
C ALA A 35 -13.24 -93.13 81.81
N GLU A 36 -12.33 -94.08 81.55
CA GLU A 36 -11.39 -94.64 82.52
C GLU A 36 -9.94 -94.16 82.27
N CYS A 37 -9.75 -92.93 81.81
CA CYS A 37 -8.40 -92.39 81.62
C CYS A 37 -7.62 -92.28 82.94
N ASP A 38 -6.34 -92.65 82.92
CA ASP A 38 -5.47 -92.47 84.08
C ASP A 38 -5.15 -90.98 84.29
N LYS A 39 -4.85 -90.62 85.54
CA LYS A 39 -4.56 -89.25 85.97
C LYS A 39 -3.40 -88.64 85.17
N ASP A 40 -2.38 -89.44 84.87
CA ASP A 40 -1.20 -88.95 84.14
C ASP A 40 -1.51 -88.64 82.68
N GLU A 41 -2.37 -89.43 82.03
CA GLU A 41 -2.83 -89.20 80.67
C GLU A 41 -3.69 -87.92 80.58
N LEU A 42 -4.63 -87.75 81.52
CA LEU A 42 -5.45 -86.55 81.62
C LEU A 42 -4.61 -85.29 81.81
N VAL A 43 -3.63 -85.32 82.72
CA VAL A 43 -2.73 -84.18 82.97
C VAL A 43 -1.86 -83.89 81.75
N ALA A 44 -1.36 -84.92 81.04
CA ALA A 44 -0.57 -84.74 79.83
C ALA A 44 -1.38 -84.08 78.71
N LYS A 45 -2.60 -84.54 78.44
CA LYS A 45 -3.50 -83.95 77.42
C LYS A 45 -3.94 -82.54 77.79
N LEU A 46 -4.26 -82.28 79.05
CA LEU A 46 -4.55 -80.92 79.53
C LEU A 46 -3.37 -79.98 79.31
N LYS A 47 -2.14 -80.40 79.66
CA LYS A 47 -0.93 -79.59 79.42
C LYS A 47 -0.72 -79.32 77.93
N LEU A 48 -0.89 -80.33 77.08
CA LEU A 48 -0.76 -80.18 75.63
C LEU A 48 -1.81 -79.21 75.06
N ASN A 49 -3.08 -79.35 75.45
CA ASN A 49 -4.15 -78.47 75.00
C ASN A 49 -3.93 -77.03 75.48
N ILE A 50 -3.51 -76.83 76.74
CA ILE A 50 -3.14 -75.51 77.25
C ILE A 50 -1.99 -74.91 76.44
N GLN A 51 -0.96 -75.69 76.08
CA GLN A 51 0.14 -75.22 75.23
C GLN A 51 -0.33 -74.87 73.81
N GLN A 52 -1.17 -75.70 73.20
CA GLN A 52 -1.75 -75.44 71.89
C GLN A 52 -2.64 -74.20 71.90
N ALA A 53 -3.46 -74.01 72.93
CA ALA A 53 -4.30 -72.83 73.11
C ALA A 53 -3.45 -71.55 73.28
N LYS A 54 -2.32 -71.61 74.02
CA LYS A 54 -1.37 -70.50 74.11
C LYS A 54 -0.73 -70.20 72.75
N ALA A 55 -0.23 -71.21 72.05
CA ALA A 55 0.36 -71.04 70.73
C ALA A 55 -0.64 -70.50 69.69
N ALA A 56 -1.89 -70.94 69.74
CA ALA A 56 -2.96 -70.44 68.89
C ALA A 56 -3.27 -68.97 69.20
N LYS A 57 -3.38 -68.58 70.47
CA LYS A 57 -3.56 -67.17 70.87
C LYS A 57 -2.40 -66.28 70.40
N GLU A 58 -1.15 -66.74 70.53
CA GLU A 58 0.01 -66.02 70.02
C GLU A 58 0.04 -65.91 68.49
N ARG A 59 -0.46 -66.92 67.76
CA ARG A 59 -0.60 -66.87 66.30
C ARG A 59 -1.68 -65.87 65.88
N VAL A 60 -2.84 -65.88 66.55
CA VAL A 60 -3.93 -64.93 66.28
C VAL A 60 -3.46 -63.50 66.55
N ALA A 61 -2.82 -63.25 67.70
CA ALA A 61 -2.30 -61.93 68.04
C ALA A 61 -1.26 -61.42 67.02
N ARG A 62 -0.37 -62.30 66.53
CA ARG A 62 0.59 -61.95 65.47
C ARG A 62 -0.12 -61.66 64.15
N ALA A 63 -1.05 -62.50 63.73
CA ALA A 63 -1.81 -62.29 62.49
C ALA A 63 -2.64 -60.99 62.54
N GLU A 64 -3.25 -60.66 63.68
CA GLU A 64 -3.96 -59.39 63.88
C GLU A 64 -3.01 -58.18 63.79
N ALA A 65 -1.80 -58.29 64.34
CA ALA A 65 -0.81 -57.21 64.25
C ALA A 65 -0.31 -57.03 62.79
N GLU A 66 0.00 -58.13 62.11
CA GLU A 66 0.45 -58.12 60.70
C GLU A 66 -0.64 -57.59 59.76
N THR A 67 -1.89 -58.01 59.94
CA THR A 67 -3.02 -57.53 59.13
C THR A 67 -3.29 -56.03 59.36
N LYS A 68 -3.24 -55.56 60.61
CA LYS A 68 -3.35 -54.11 60.91
C LYS A 68 -2.22 -53.31 60.26
N ALA A 69 -0.99 -53.81 60.29
CA ALA A 69 0.14 -53.16 59.62
C ALA A 69 -0.06 -53.14 58.09
N ALA A 70 -0.50 -54.25 57.49
CA ALA A 70 -0.75 -54.35 56.06
C ALA A 70 -1.87 -53.42 55.59
N ILE A 71 -2.96 -53.30 56.36
CA ILE A 71 -4.07 -52.37 56.06
C ILE A 71 -3.56 -50.93 56.11
N SER A 72 -2.82 -50.54 57.15
CA SER A 72 -2.27 -49.18 57.26
C SER A 72 -1.33 -48.85 56.10
N ASP A 73 -0.51 -49.80 55.66
CA ASP A 73 0.37 -49.62 54.52
C ASP A 73 -0.39 -49.52 53.19
N MET A 74 -1.45 -50.32 53.02
CA MET A 74 -2.33 -50.22 51.85
C MET A 74 -3.05 -48.87 51.78
N GLU A 75 -3.59 -48.38 52.90
CA GLU A 75 -4.25 -47.06 52.98
C GLU A 75 -3.27 -45.94 52.58
N LYS A 76 -2.04 -45.94 53.10
CA LYS A 76 -1.00 -44.97 52.72
C LYS A 76 -0.67 -45.02 51.23
N ARG A 77 -0.57 -46.23 50.66
CA ARG A 77 -0.30 -46.40 49.22
C ARG A 77 -1.47 -45.92 48.37
N MET A 78 -2.70 -46.17 48.81
CA MET A 78 -3.90 -45.69 48.13
C MET A 78 -3.97 -44.17 48.13
N ASP A 79 -3.73 -43.52 49.28
CA ASP A 79 -3.68 -42.06 49.37
C ASP A 79 -2.59 -41.45 48.48
N ALA A 80 -1.41 -42.06 48.43
CA ALA A 80 -0.34 -41.65 47.54
C ALA A 80 -0.74 -41.80 46.06
N ALA A 81 -1.37 -42.92 45.69
CA ALA A 81 -1.84 -43.17 44.34
C ALA A 81 -2.92 -42.17 43.90
N ILE A 82 -3.90 -41.87 44.76
CA ILE A 82 -4.96 -40.89 44.48
C ILE A 82 -4.36 -39.49 44.25
N LYS A 83 -3.39 -39.09 45.08
CA LYS A 83 -2.69 -37.81 44.91
C LYS A 83 -1.90 -37.76 43.59
N ALA A 84 -1.18 -38.83 43.28
CA ALA A 84 -0.43 -38.95 42.03
C ALA A 84 -1.36 -38.90 40.80
N GLN A 85 -2.51 -39.57 40.87
CA GLN A 85 -3.51 -39.57 39.81
C GLN A 85 -4.09 -38.17 39.57
N LYS A 86 -4.49 -37.46 40.64
CA LYS A 86 -4.99 -36.07 40.52
C LYS A 86 -3.95 -35.14 39.89
N LEU A 87 -2.67 -35.30 40.24
CA LEU A 87 -1.59 -34.51 39.66
C LEU A 87 -1.41 -34.84 38.17
N ALA A 88 -1.43 -36.12 37.81
CA ALA A 88 -1.33 -36.57 36.42
C ALA A 88 -2.50 -36.07 35.56
N ASP A 89 -3.73 -36.13 36.09
CA ASP A 89 -4.92 -35.61 35.41
C ASP A 89 -4.81 -34.09 35.19
N THR A 90 -4.35 -33.34 36.20
CA THR A 90 -4.12 -31.89 36.08
C THR A 90 -3.06 -31.57 35.01
N GLN A 91 -1.94 -32.32 35.00
CA GLN A 91 -0.89 -32.14 33.99
C GLN A 91 -1.38 -32.48 32.58
N LYS A 92 -2.20 -33.52 32.45
CA LYS A 92 -2.82 -33.90 31.19
C LYS A 92 -3.75 -32.80 30.66
N GLU A 93 -4.60 -32.23 31.51
CA GLU A 93 -5.48 -31.12 31.14
C GLU A 93 -4.68 -29.89 30.69
N GLN A 94 -3.62 -29.53 31.42
CA GLN A 94 -2.72 -28.44 31.04
C GLN A 94 -2.02 -28.70 29.70
N ALA A 95 -1.54 -29.92 29.48
CA ALA A 95 -0.90 -30.30 28.23
C ALA A 95 -1.86 -30.25 27.04
N LEU A 96 -3.11 -30.70 27.21
CA LEU A 96 -4.14 -30.62 26.18
C LEU A 96 -4.49 -29.16 25.86
N ALA A 97 -4.68 -28.32 26.88
CA ALA A 97 -4.95 -26.89 26.67
C ALA A 97 -3.80 -26.17 25.95
N ALA A 98 -2.55 -26.49 26.31
CA ALA A 98 -1.37 -25.95 25.63
C ALA A 98 -1.27 -26.43 24.18
N GLN A 99 -1.55 -27.71 23.92
CA GLN A 99 -1.57 -28.27 22.57
C GLN A 99 -2.62 -27.57 21.70
N GLU A 100 -3.87 -27.44 22.18
CA GLU A 100 -4.94 -26.76 21.44
C GLU A 100 -4.59 -25.29 21.15
N SER A 101 -3.97 -24.59 22.11
CA SER A 101 -3.52 -23.21 21.91
C SER A 101 -2.42 -23.11 20.85
N ALA A 102 -1.43 -24.00 20.90
CA ALA A 102 -0.35 -24.06 19.92
C ALA A 102 -0.88 -24.38 18.51
N GLU A 103 -1.81 -25.32 18.39
CA GLU A 103 -2.45 -25.68 17.11
C GLU A 103 -3.24 -24.49 16.53
N LYS A 104 -4.04 -23.79 17.34
CA LYS A 104 -4.75 -22.57 16.92
C LYS A 104 -3.78 -21.49 16.45
N SER A 105 -2.69 -21.26 17.19
CA SER A 105 -1.66 -20.29 16.81
C SER A 105 -0.96 -20.66 15.51
N LEU A 106 -0.66 -21.95 15.30
CA LEU A 106 -0.03 -22.46 14.09
C LEU A 106 -0.92 -22.29 12.86
N VAL A 107 -2.22 -22.60 12.98
CA VAL A 107 -3.20 -22.40 11.90
C VAL A 107 -3.33 -20.91 11.56
N ALA A 108 -3.52 -20.04 12.57
CA ALA A 108 -3.59 -18.60 12.36
C ALA A 108 -2.30 -18.04 11.72
N GLY A 109 -1.13 -18.52 12.17
CA GLY A 109 0.16 -18.14 11.60
C GLY A 109 0.32 -18.57 10.14
N LYS A 110 -0.13 -19.78 9.78
CA LYS A 110 -0.14 -20.25 8.38
C LYS A 110 -1.04 -19.38 7.49
N GLU A 111 -2.23 -19.02 7.96
CA GLU A 111 -3.15 -18.16 7.22
C GLU A 111 -2.60 -16.75 7.03
N ALA A 112 -2.08 -16.14 8.09
CA ALA A 112 -1.44 -14.82 8.04
C ALA A 112 -0.25 -14.81 7.07
N ASN A 113 0.63 -15.81 7.17
CA ASN A 113 1.78 -15.95 6.27
C ASN A 113 1.34 -16.16 4.81
N ALA A 114 0.28 -16.92 4.55
CA ALA A 114 -0.24 -17.12 3.20
C ALA A 114 -0.79 -15.82 2.60
N ILE A 115 -1.46 -14.99 3.40
CA ILE A 115 -1.94 -13.67 2.98
C ILE A 115 -0.76 -12.74 2.68
N GLU A 116 0.25 -12.71 3.56
CA GLU A 116 1.44 -11.90 3.37
C GLU A 116 2.24 -12.32 2.13
N LEU A 117 2.42 -13.62 1.90
CA LEU A 117 3.05 -14.15 0.68
C LEU A 117 2.30 -13.72 -0.57
N LYS A 118 0.96 -13.80 -0.58
CA LYS A 118 0.15 -13.32 -1.72
C LYS A 118 0.38 -11.83 -1.97
N LYS A 119 0.42 -11.02 -0.92
CA LYS A 119 0.69 -9.57 -1.02
C LYS A 119 2.07 -9.30 -1.60
N LEU A 120 3.10 -10.01 -1.12
CA LEU A 120 4.47 -9.91 -1.62
C LEU A 120 4.57 -10.32 -3.10
N ILE A 121 3.86 -11.36 -3.52
CA ILE A 121 3.79 -11.78 -4.93
C ILE A 121 3.20 -10.67 -5.80
N VAL A 122 2.11 -10.03 -5.36
CA VAL A 122 1.49 -8.91 -6.07
C VAL A 122 2.46 -7.72 -6.16
N GLN A 123 3.08 -7.33 -5.05
CA GLN A 123 4.06 -6.23 -5.02
C GLN A 123 5.28 -6.51 -5.91
N LEU A 124 5.74 -7.76 -5.96
CA LEU A 124 6.84 -8.17 -6.83
C LEU A 124 6.43 -8.12 -8.31
N ALA A 125 5.21 -8.53 -8.64
CA ALA A 125 4.68 -8.43 -9.99
C ALA A 125 4.53 -6.96 -10.44
N GLU A 126 4.05 -6.08 -9.57
CA GLU A 126 3.98 -4.64 -9.82
C GLU A 126 5.36 -4.02 -9.98
N SER A 127 6.31 -4.35 -9.11
CA SER A 127 7.70 -3.88 -9.22
C SER A 127 8.37 -4.36 -10.50
N LYS A 128 8.10 -5.59 -10.94
CA LYS A 128 8.60 -6.10 -12.23
C LYS A 128 7.98 -5.35 -13.41
N LYS A 129 6.68 -5.00 -13.34
CA LYS A 129 6.03 -4.16 -14.36
C LYS A 129 6.61 -2.74 -14.36
N SER A 130 6.81 -2.12 -13.20
CA SER A 130 7.39 -0.78 -13.11
C SER A 130 8.82 -0.75 -13.65
N ILE A 131 9.65 -1.75 -13.31
CA ILE A 131 11.01 -1.87 -13.88
C ILE A 131 10.96 -2.02 -15.41
N LYS A 132 10.01 -2.81 -15.96
CA LYS A 132 9.85 -2.90 -17.41
C LYS A 132 9.46 -1.56 -18.03
N VAL A 133 8.52 -0.84 -17.43
CA VAL A 133 8.11 0.50 -17.90
C VAL A 133 9.27 1.48 -17.84
N ILE A 134 9.99 1.50 -16.72
CA ILE A 134 11.20 2.30 -16.53
C ILE A 134 12.24 1.92 -17.58
N HIS A 135 12.48 0.63 -17.81
CA HIS A 135 13.40 0.15 -18.83
C HIS A 135 12.96 0.59 -20.22
N THR A 136 11.67 0.52 -20.57
CA THR A 136 11.18 1.00 -21.88
C THR A 136 11.24 2.52 -22.01
N ALA A 137 11.04 3.26 -20.92
CA ALA A 137 11.09 4.72 -20.91
C ALA A 137 12.54 5.25 -20.95
N LEU A 138 13.45 4.58 -20.23
CA LEU A 138 14.89 4.86 -20.22
C LEU A 138 15.58 4.29 -21.46
N ALA A 139 15.02 3.24 -22.09
CA ALA A 139 15.41 2.80 -23.41
C ALA A 139 14.90 3.79 -24.47
N ASP A 140 15.43 5.00 -24.43
CA ASP A 140 15.89 5.61 -25.67
C ASP A 140 16.94 4.63 -26.25
N THR A 141 16.47 3.63 -27.00
CA THR A 141 17.35 2.74 -27.74
C THR A 141 18.34 3.58 -28.56
N PRO A 142 19.56 3.10 -28.86
CA PRO A 142 20.47 3.80 -29.76
C PRO A 142 19.75 4.28 -31.03
N GLU A 143 18.78 3.49 -31.50
CA GLU A 143 17.85 3.84 -32.58
C GLU A 143 16.95 5.05 -32.32
N ASN A 144 16.33 5.17 -31.15
CA ASN A 144 15.51 6.34 -30.80
C ASN A 144 16.36 7.60 -30.61
N VAL A 145 17.55 7.48 -30.02
CA VAL A 145 18.51 8.59 -29.93
C VAL A 145 18.94 9.03 -31.32
N VAL A 146 19.27 8.09 -32.21
CA VAL A 146 19.63 8.36 -33.61
C VAL A 146 18.47 8.99 -34.38
N LYS A 147 17.23 8.53 -34.18
CA LYS A 147 16.04 9.15 -34.79
C LYS A 147 15.87 10.59 -34.30
N LYS A 148 15.93 10.84 -32.99
CA LYS A 148 15.86 12.18 -32.41
C LYS A 148 16.98 13.08 -32.95
N LEU A 149 18.22 12.60 -33.02
CA LEU A 149 19.36 13.33 -33.59
C LEU A 149 19.16 13.65 -35.08
N LYS A 150 18.61 12.72 -35.87
CA LYS A 150 18.29 12.95 -37.29
C LYS A 150 17.21 14.02 -37.45
N SER A 151 16.14 13.97 -36.65
CA SER A 151 15.10 15.01 -36.65
C SER A 151 15.67 16.37 -36.27
N LEU A 152 16.46 16.45 -35.19
CA LEU A 152 17.12 17.68 -34.75
C LEU A 152 18.05 18.25 -35.83
N LYS A 153 18.80 17.39 -36.52
CA LYS A 153 19.69 17.80 -37.61
C LYS A 153 18.90 18.34 -38.80
N LYS A 154 17.75 17.72 -39.13
CA LYS A 154 16.85 18.19 -40.18
C LYS A 154 16.25 19.55 -39.82
N GLU A 155 15.71 19.69 -38.61
CA GLU A 155 15.15 20.97 -38.13
C GLU A 155 16.19 22.10 -38.18
N LYS A 156 17.43 21.85 -37.75
CA LYS A 156 18.51 22.84 -37.87
C LYS A 156 18.85 23.22 -39.31
N PHE A 157 18.81 22.26 -40.23
CA PHE A 157 19.06 22.53 -41.65
C PHE A 157 17.92 23.35 -42.26
N ASP A 158 16.67 22.98 -41.97
CA ASP A 158 15.48 23.67 -42.44
C ASP A 158 15.43 25.10 -41.88
N GLU A 159 15.73 25.29 -40.59
CA GLU A 159 15.83 26.60 -39.95
C GLU A 159 16.95 27.46 -40.57
N SER A 160 18.14 26.89 -40.80
CA SER A 160 19.23 27.61 -41.46
C SER A 160 18.86 28.03 -42.88
N THR A 161 18.12 27.19 -43.61
CA THR A 161 17.68 27.50 -44.98
C THR A 161 16.62 28.59 -44.97
N ALA A 162 15.67 28.52 -44.03
CA ALA A 162 14.64 29.54 -43.85
C ALA A 162 15.26 30.89 -43.47
N ARG A 163 16.28 30.91 -42.59
CA ARG A 163 17.02 32.14 -42.25
C ARG A 163 17.71 32.76 -43.47
N LYS A 164 18.39 31.96 -44.30
CA LYS A 164 19.02 32.45 -45.54
C LYS A 164 18.01 33.05 -46.51
N LYS A 165 16.89 32.36 -46.74
CA LYS A 165 15.81 32.87 -47.60
C LYS A 165 15.22 34.18 -47.07
N ALA A 166 14.97 34.26 -45.76
CA ALA A 166 14.47 35.48 -45.13
C ALA A 166 15.46 36.65 -45.27
N GLU A 167 16.77 36.37 -45.20
CA GLU A 167 17.83 37.38 -45.40
C GLU A 167 17.91 37.84 -46.86
N GLU A 168 17.82 36.92 -47.82
CA GLU A 168 17.76 37.22 -49.25
C GLU A 168 16.53 38.08 -49.60
N ASP A 169 15.35 37.70 -49.10
CA ASP A 169 14.11 38.45 -49.30
C ASP A 169 14.19 39.85 -48.66
N ALA A 170 14.74 39.96 -47.44
CA ALA A 170 14.93 41.26 -46.80
C ALA A 170 15.89 42.17 -47.59
N ASN A 171 16.96 41.62 -48.17
CA ASN A 171 17.88 42.38 -49.01
C ASN A 171 17.24 42.78 -50.34
N ARG A 172 16.43 41.91 -50.96
CA ARG A 172 15.66 42.23 -52.16
C ARG A 172 14.69 43.38 -51.89
N LEU A 173 13.88 43.28 -50.83
CA LEU A 173 12.92 44.32 -50.44
C LEU A 173 13.61 45.65 -50.14
N ARG A 174 14.79 45.66 -49.52
CA ARG A 174 15.57 46.88 -49.32
C ARG A 174 16.02 47.53 -50.62
N LYS A 175 16.39 46.72 -51.62
CA LYS A 175 16.75 47.23 -52.95
C LYS A 175 15.54 47.79 -53.67
N GLU A 176 14.45 47.02 -53.74
CA GLU A 176 13.18 47.47 -54.33
C GLU A 176 12.65 48.73 -53.67
N LYS A 177 12.74 48.84 -52.33
CA LYS A 177 12.37 50.06 -51.61
C LYS A 177 13.20 51.27 -52.06
N LYS A 178 14.52 51.12 -52.18
CA LYS A 178 15.40 52.20 -52.66
C LYS A 178 15.07 52.61 -54.10
N ASP A 179 14.81 51.63 -54.96
CA ASP A 179 14.46 51.87 -56.36
C ASP A 179 13.11 52.58 -56.47
N LEU A 180 12.10 52.18 -55.68
CA LEU A 180 10.79 52.84 -55.61
C LEU A 180 10.87 54.25 -55.00
N GLU A 181 11.66 54.46 -53.95
CA GLU A 181 11.89 55.80 -53.38
C GLU A 181 12.56 56.74 -54.40
N ALA A 182 13.52 56.23 -55.19
CA ALA A 182 14.14 57.00 -56.27
C ALA A 182 13.13 57.33 -57.39
N ALA A 183 12.29 56.36 -57.78
CA ALA A 183 11.24 56.58 -58.78
C ALA A 183 10.19 57.59 -58.30
N ALA A 184 9.79 57.53 -57.03
CA ALA A 184 8.85 58.48 -56.43
C ALA A 184 9.41 59.91 -56.48
N LYS A 185 10.68 60.12 -56.08
CA LYS A 185 11.34 61.44 -56.18
C LYS A 185 11.42 61.95 -57.62
N ASN A 186 11.72 61.09 -58.58
CA ASN A 186 11.73 61.48 -60.00
C ASN A 186 10.34 61.88 -60.48
N ASN A 187 9.29 61.18 -60.04
CA ASN A 187 7.90 61.50 -60.37
C ASN A 187 7.46 62.82 -59.73
N GLU A 188 7.87 63.11 -58.49
CA GLU A 188 7.62 64.41 -57.83
C GLU A 188 8.23 65.56 -58.66
N VAL A 189 9.49 65.43 -59.08
CA VAL A 189 10.15 66.43 -59.95
C VAL A 189 9.44 66.56 -61.29
N ALA A 190 9.03 65.45 -61.91
CA ALA A 190 8.27 65.46 -63.16
C ALA A 190 6.92 66.18 -63.00
N LEU A 191 6.25 65.98 -61.86
CA LEU A 191 4.97 66.61 -61.55
C LEU A 191 5.13 68.12 -61.31
N GLU A 192 6.17 68.56 -60.59
CA GLU A 192 6.48 69.99 -60.46
C GLU A 192 6.72 70.66 -61.82
N ASN A 193 7.43 69.98 -62.72
CA ASN A 193 7.66 70.47 -64.09
C ASN A 193 6.37 70.50 -64.90
N ALA A 194 5.50 69.49 -64.76
CA ALA A 194 4.19 69.46 -65.41
C ALA A 194 3.28 70.62 -64.95
N ILE A 195 3.29 70.95 -63.64
CA ILE A 195 2.56 72.11 -63.11
C ILE A 195 3.10 73.42 -63.71
N LYS A 196 4.43 73.61 -63.75
CA LYS A 196 5.04 74.80 -64.37
C LYS A 196 4.64 74.90 -65.85
N LEU A 197 4.68 73.79 -66.56
CA LEU A 197 4.28 73.73 -67.97
C LEU A 197 2.79 74.04 -68.16
N ALA A 198 1.91 73.51 -67.31
CA ALA A 198 0.48 73.81 -67.34
C ALA A 198 0.19 75.31 -67.16
N LYS A 199 0.90 75.97 -66.22
CA LYS A 199 0.82 77.42 -66.02
C LYS A 199 1.28 78.20 -67.25
N MET A 200 2.47 77.89 -67.78
CA MET A 200 2.98 78.52 -69.00
C MET A 200 2.04 78.33 -70.19
N TYR A 201 1.41 77.15 -70.31
CA TYR A 201 0.45 76.88 -71.38
C TYR A 201 -0.82 77.74 -71.25
N ARG A 202 -1.34 77.95 -70.03
CA ARG A 202 -2.46 78.87 -69.79
C ARG A 202 -2.10 80.31 -70.12
N GLU A 203 -0.91 80.77 -69.69
CA GLU A 203 -0.41 82.11 -69.99
C GLU A 203 -0.25 82.34 -71.50
N LEU A 204 0.34 81.36 -72.19
CA LEU A 204 0.49 81.40 -73.65
C LEU A 204 -0.86 81.43 -74.37
N HIS A 205 -1.85 80.64 -73.92
CA HIS A 205 -3.19 80.65 -74.49
C HIS A 205 -3.88 82.01 -74.31
N GLN A 206 -3.73 82.64 -73.14
CA GLN A 206 -4.23 84.01 -72.90
C GLN A 206 -3.55 85.03 -73.81
N GLN A 207 -2.22 84.94 -73.98
CA GLN A 207 -1.48 85.79 -74.91
C GLN A 207 -1.97 85.61 -76.34
N ALA A 208 -2.07 84.37 -76.83
CA ALA A 208 -2.60 84.06 -78.15
C ALA A 208 -4.02 84.62 -78.35
N GLN A 209 -4.91 84.49 -77.34
CA GLN A 209 -6.24 85.12 -77.39
C GLN A 209 -6.19 86.64 -77.47
N SER A 210 -5.25 87.28 -76.77
CA SER A 210 -5.07 88.73 -76.81
C SER A 210 -4.56 89.20 -78.17
N GLU A 211 -3.61 88.50 -78.76
CA GLU A 211 -3.06 88.79 -80.09
C GLU A 211 -4.10 88.52 -81.18
N HIS A 212 -4.86 87.43 -81.10
CA HIS A 212 -5.95 87.14 -82.02
C HIS A 212 -7.05 88.23 -81.97
N LYS A 213 -7.38 88.74 -80.77
CA LYS A 213 -8.26 89.91 -80.62
C LYS A 213 -7.67 91.19 -81.23
N GLN A 214 -6.35 91.36 -81.21
CA GLN A 214 -5.68 92.49 -81.87
C GLN A 214 -5.68 92.32 -83.40
N LEU A 215 -5.40 91.11 -83.90
CA LEU A 215 -5.40 90.78 -85.33
C LEU A 215 -6.80 90.91 -85.94
N LEU A 216 -7.86 90.50 -85.22
CA LEU A 216 -9.25 90.74 -85.63
C LEU A 216 -9.59 92.23 -85.81
N LYS A 217 -8.92 93.12 -85.08
CA LYS A 217 -9.12 94.59 -85.19
C LYS A 217 -8.29 95.24 -86.30
N LEU A 218 -7.20 94.61 -86.72
CA LEU A 218 -6.21 95.18 -87.66
C LEU A 218 -6.23 94.51 -89.05
N SER A 219 -6.91 93.36 -89.18
CA SER A 219 -6.94 92.58 -90.43
C SER A 219 -8.12 92.96 -91.32
N GLU A 220 -7.85 93.28 -92.58
CA GLU A 220 -8.85 93.46 -93.65
C GLU A 220 -9.50 92.13 -94.08
N ASN A 221 -9.03 90.98 -93.59
CA ASN A 221 -9.53 89.62 -93.89
C ASN A 221 -9.85 88.85 -92.60
N ALA A 222 -10.69 89.41 -91.73
CA ALA A 222 -11.08 88.78 -90.46
C ALA A 222 -11.73 87.38 -90.65
N GLU A 223 -12.38 87.12 -91.79
CA GLU A 223 -13.05 85.84 -92.09
C GLU A 223 -12.09 84.67 -92.39
N LYS A 224 -10.79 84.92 -92.59
CA LYS A 224 -9.77 83.87 -92.85
C LYS A 224 -8.92 83.49 -91.63
N LEU A 225 -9.15 84.12 -90.48
CA LEU A 225 -8.43 83.73 -89.26
C LEU A 225 -9.02 82.44 -88.69
N GLU A 226 -8.18 81.42 -88.52
CA GLU A 226 -8.55 80.18 -87.84
C GLU A 226 -8.78 80.44 -86.34
N GLU A 227 -9.82 79.83 -85.78
CA GLU A 227 -10.13 79.98 -84.36
C GLU A 227 -9.04 79.35 -83.47
N ILE A 228 -8.72 80.02 -82.35
CA ILE A 228 -7.80 79.46 -81.37
C ILE A 228 -8.44 78.19 -80.76
N PRO A 229 -7.72 77.05 -80.72
CA PRO A 229 -8.22 75.83 -80.08
C PRO A 229 -8.69 76.06 -78.64
N ALA A 230 -9.82 75.45 -78.29
CA ALA A 230 -10.37 75.54 -76.94
C ALA A 230 -9.40 74.94 -75.92
N LEU A 231 -9.22 75.63 -74.78
CA LEU A 231 -8.38 75.16 -73.70
C LEU A 231 -9.11 74.05 -72.91
N ASP A 232 -8.49 72.88 -72.76
CA ASP A 232 -9.00 71.82 -71.87
C ASP A 232 -8.66 72.17 -70.41
N THR A 233 -9.56 72.91 -69.78
CA THR A 233 -9.40 73.38 -68.41
C THR A 233 -9.42 72.24 -67.40
N SER A 234 -10.18 71.17 -67.67
CA SER A 234 -10.34 70.00 -66.79
C SER A 234 -9.03 69.23 -66.64
N LEU A 235 -8.32 69.00 -67.75
CA LEU A 235 -7.04 68.32 -67.73
C LEU A 235 -5.97 69.13 -66.97
N LEU A 236 -5.91 70.44 -67.21
CA LEU A 236 -4.92 71.32 -66.57
C LEU A 236 -5.18 71.48 -65.07
N GLU A 237 -6.46 71.57 -64.66
CA GLU A 237 -6.83 71.57 -63.24
C GLU A 237 -6.47 70.24 -62.57
N THR A 238 -6.65 69.11 -63.25
CA THR A 238 -6.26 67.80 -62.71
C THR A 238 -4.75 67.72 -62.44
N ILE A 239 -3.91 68.25 -63.34
CA ILE A 239 -2.44 68.29 -63.16
C ILE A 239 -2.04 69.15 -61.96
N GLU A 240 -2.78 70.23 -61.69
CA GLU A 240 -2.50 71.14 -60.57
C GLU A 240 -3.03 70.63 -59.24
N VAL A 241 -4.16 69.90 -59.24
CA VAL A 241 -4.73 69.27 -58.04
C VAL A 241 -3.91 68.06 -57.59
N LEU A 242 -3.22 67.38 -58.52
CA LEU A 242 -2.31 66.27 -58.23
C LEU A 242 -1.00 66.69 -57.54
N ALA A 243 -0.85 67.97 -57.18
CA ALA A 243 0.29 68.44 -56.39
C ALA A 243 0.48 67.59 -55.12
N PRO A 244 1.72 67.15 -54.81
CA PRO A 244 1.99 66.57 -53.52
C PRO A 244 1.69 67.63 -52.45
N LYS A 245 0.69 67.37 -51.61
CA LYS A 245 0.68 67.97 -50.27
C LYS A 245 1.98 67.52 -49.63
N SER A 246 2.91 68.44 -49.43
CA SER A 246 4.12 68.22 -48.66
C SER A 246 3.75 67.52 -47.36
N GLU A 247 4.10 66.25 -47.23
CA GLU A 247 3.99 65.52 -45.97
C GLU A 247 5.01 66.15 -45.02
N GLU A 248 4.49 66.98 -44.12
CA GLU A 248 5.13 67.39 -42.90
C GLU A 248 5.44 66.10 -42.11
N SER A 249 6.73 65.82 -41.98
CA SER A 249 7.27 64.74 -41.18
C SER A 249 6.72 64.81 -39.75
N THR A 250 5.84 63.88 -39.39
CA THR A 250 5.63 63.50 -37.98
C THR A 250 6.35 62.18 -37.75
N ASP A 251 7.64 62.31 -37.46
CA ASP A 251 8.45 61.29 -36.81
C ASP A 251 8.03 61.27 -35.33
N GLU A 252 6.95 60.54 -35.01
CA GLU A 252 6.60 60.20 -33.62
C GLU A 252 6.69 58.68 -33.41
N ASP A 253 7.82 58.28 -32.84
CA ASP A 253 7.96 57.32 -31.75
C ASP A 253 6.94 56.16 -31.67
N VAL A 254 7.29 55.03 -32.30
CA VAL A 254 6.85 53.69 -31.86
C VAL A 254 7.98 53.00 -31.11
N LYS A 255 8.45 53.62 -30.02
CA LYS A 255 9.13 52.95 -28.90
C LYS A 255 8.14 52.84 -27.74
N GLY A 256 7.36 51.75 -27.68
CA GLY A 256 6.41 51.67 -26.58
C GLY A 256 5.54 50.44 -26.37
N LYS A 257 5.77 49.27 -26.99
CA LYS A 257 5.05 48.05 -26.60
C LYS A 257 5.91 46.79 -26.72
N ARG A 258 6.82 46.59 -25.77
CA ARG A 258 7.35 45.24 -25.42
C ARG A 258 8.04 45.23 -24.06
N ALA A 259 7.30 45.56 -23.00
CA ALA A 259 7.71 45.24 -21.64
C ALA A 259 6.50 45.13 -20.71
N LYS A 260 5.84 43.96 -20.71
CA LYS A 260 5.34 43.27 -19.49
C LYS A 260 4.56 41.99 -19.86
N LYS A 261 4.86 40.93 -19.10
CA LYS A 261 4.20 39.62 -18.96
C LYS A 261 4.63 38.47 -19.88
N ALA A 262 5.80 37.91 -19.56
CA ALA A 262 6.01 36.46 -19.50
C ALA A 262 6.94 36.16 -18.31
N LYS A 263 6.37 36.19 -17.10
CA LYS A 263 6.94 35.56 -15.91
C LYS A 263 5.79 35.16 -14.99
N LYS A 264 5.19 34.02 -15.31
CA LYS A 264 4.62 33.06 -14.38
C LYS A 264 4.57 31.73 -15.10
#